data_AF-A0A838LS13-F1
#
_entry.id   AF-A0A838LS13-F1
#
_cell.length_a   1.000
_cell.length_b   1.000
_cell.length_c   1.000
_cell.angle_alpha   90.00
_cell.angle_beta   90.00
_cell.angle_gamma   90.00
#
_symmetry.space_group_name_H-M   'P 1'
#
loop_
_entity.id
_entity.type
_entity.pdbx_description
1 polymer ?
#
loop_
_entity_poly.entity_id
_entity_poly.type
_entity_poly.pdbx_seq_one_letter_code
_entity_poly.pdbx_strand_id
1 'polypeptide(L)'
;MRMRCHEFGGDPAPAARSQRDRDSRSDAQTARTGRPARMMRRVFLQGLLATMSIGTALASPKGTAGLDYPSAWMCDQFKFNWYCDVEPVPPDEQQSRPIEARKAKTREEDALERLEAWQRDLKAKRAISILEPTPENVKAYIEAQEQLTQTASLYSDVWRRVVWQNPELNYELKRPANNAAISTYTSNRKSAEKRTLDELNKEWGIFFFFRSDCPYCHRISPTLKFLSDTYGITVFPVSVDGGVLPEFPNPQRDNGMVEKLGIHQVPMLVLGNIKDKRLIPLSSGVISAQDVIERIYVLTSTRPGELY
;
A
#
# COMPACT_ATOMS: atom_id res chain seq x y z
N MET A 1 -48.56 -20.71 27.65
CA MET A 1 -48.46 -21.04 26.20
C MET A 1 -47.13 -21.75 25.97
N ARG A 2 -47.09 -23.10 26.01
CA ARG A 2 -45.88 -23.91 25.77
C ARG A 2 -45.91 -24.38 24.31
N MET A 3 -45.02 -23.88 23.47
CA MET A 3 -44.82 -24.41 22.12
C MET A 3 -43.80 -25.54 22.16
N ARG A 4 -44.21 -26.71 21.66
CA ARG A 4 -43.37 -27.90 21.43
C ARG A 4 -42.55 -27.68 20.17
N CYS A 5 -41.24 -27.87 20.26
CA CYS A 5 -40.38 -28.06 19.09
C CYS A 5 -40.62 -29.47 18.54
N HIS A 6 -40.89 -29.57 17.25
CA HIS A 6 -40.97 -30.84 16.53
C HIS A 6 -39.57 -31.31 16.15
N GLU A 7 -39.22 -32.52 16.59
CA GLU A 7 -38.04 -33.26 16.15
C GLU A 7 -38.21 -33.69 14.69
N PHE A 8 -37.18 -33.46 13.87
CA PHE A 8 -36.99 -34.15 12.59
C PHE A 8 -35.65 -34.89 12.67
N GLY A 9 -35.73 -36.19 12.90
CA GLY A 9 -34.65 -37.14 12.71
C GLY A 9 -34.60 -37.61 11.25
N GLY A 10 -33.40 -37.65 10.68
CA GLY A 10 -33.09 -38.23 9.39
C GLY A 10 -31.60 -38.51 9.34
N ASP A 11 -31.25 -39.79 9.44
CA ASP A 11 -29.89 -40.34 9.52
C ASP A 11 -29.06 -40.19 8.21
N PRO A 12 -27.72 -40.34 8.29
CA PRO A 12 -26.77 -39.93 7.26
C PRO A 12 -26.44 -41.05 6.25
N ALA A 13 -26.04 -40.67 5.03
CA ALA A 13 -25.48 -41.58 4.02
C ALA A 13 -24.06 -41.12 3.57
N PRO A 14 -23.19 -42.04 3.12
CA PRO A 14 -21.78 -42.02 3.50
C PRO A 14 -20.80 -41.50 2.43
N ALA A 15 -19.57 -41.31 2.90
CA ALA A 15 -18.37 -40.82 2.21
C ALA A 15 -17.95 -41.63 0.97
N ALA A 16 -17.43 -40.93 -0.04
CA ALA A 16 -16.60 -41.49 -1.10
C ALA A 16 -15.24 -40.77 -1.13
N ARG A 17 -14.20 -41.51 -0.71
CA ARG A 17 -12.78 -41.15 -0.76
C ARG A 17 -12.18 -41.91 -1.94
N SER A 18 -11.66 -41.23 -2.96
CA SER A 18 -10.94 -41.89 -4.05
C SER A 18 -9.51 -41.36 -4.21
N GLN A 19 -8.59 -42.23 -3.83
CA GLN A 19 -7.21 -42.41 -4.29
C GLN A 19 -6.75 -41.51 -5.44
N ARG A 20 -5.73 -40.69 -5.17
CA ARG A 20 -4.72 -40.30 -6.16
C ARG A 20 -3.41 -39.89 -5.45
N ASP A 21 -2.86 -40.85 -4.71
CA ASP A 21 -1.46 -40.87 -4.27
C ASP A 21 -0.88 -42.20 -4.75
N ARG A 22 -0.16 -42.16 -5.87
CA ARG A 22 0.83 -43.12 -6.35
C ARG A 22 1.20 -42.66 -7.76
N ASP A 23 2.37 -42.04 -7.88
CA ASP A 23 3.34 -42.27 -8.96
C ASP A 23 4.30 -41.06 -9.04
N SER A 24 5.49 -41.24 -8.47
CA SER A 24 6.79 -40.83 -9.06
C SER A 24 7.88 -40.78 -7.99
N ARG A 25 8.45 -41.94 -7.66
CA ARG A 25 9.75 -42.10 -6.99
C ARG A 25 10.51 -43.22 -7.70
N SER A 26 11.40 -42.86 -8.61
CA SER A 26 12.74 -43.41 -8.91
C SER A 26 13.16 -42.77 -10.25
N ASP A 27 14.38 -42.26 -10.43
CA ASP A 27 15.58 -43.07 -10.62
C ASP A 27 16.89 -42.33 -10.27
N ALA A 28 17.78 -43.13 -9.64
CA ALA A 28 19.24 -43.28 -9.84
C ALA A 28 20.16 -42.03 -9.85
N GLN A 29 21.07 -41.80 -8.88
CA GLN A 29 22.33 -42.50 -8.51
C GLN A 29 23.36 -42.77 -9.63
N THR A 30 24.53 -42.10 -9.53
CA THR A 30 25.95 -42.57 -9.68
C THR A 30 26.82 -41.37 -10.12
N ALA A 31 28.12 -41.17 -9.83
CA ALA A 31 29.18 -41.80 -9.02
C ALA A 31 30.30 -40.73 -8.85
N ARG A 32 30.84 -40.48 -7.65
CA ARG A 32 32.21 -40.84 -7.17
C ARG A 32 33.42 -40.49 -8.09
N THR A 33 34.32 -39.62 -7.61
CA THR A 33 35.76 -39.87 -7.25
C THR A 33 36.72 -38.68 -7.55
N GLY A 34 37.72 -38.45 -6.67
CA GLY A 34 39.02 -37.86 -7.05
C GLY A 34 39.51 -36.59 -6.32
N ARG A 35 40.35 -36.75 -5.28
CA ARG A 35 41.37 -35.80 -4.76
C ARG A 35 42.75 -36.16 -5.40
N PRO A 36 43.92 -35.49 -5.18
CA PRO A 36 44.28 -34.34 -4.32
C PRO A 36 45.31 -33.28 -4.86
N ALA A 37 45.49 -32.20 -4.08
CA ALA A 37 46.70 -31.43 -3.66
C ALA A 37 47.92 -31.13 -4.58
N ARG A 38 48.37 -29.85 -4.52
CA ARG A 38 49.76 -29.27 -4.54
C ARG A 38 49.61 -27.73 -4.63
N MET A 39 50.49 -26.81 -4.20
CA MET A 39 51.72 -26.76 -3.39
C MET A 39 52.01 -25.25 -3.16
N MET A 40 52.72 -24.91 -2.07
CA MET A 40 53.14 -23.57 -1.63
C MET A 40 53.91 -22.72 -2.67
N ARG A 41 53.84 -21.38 -2.53
CA ARG A 41 55.05 -20.51 -2.62
C ARG A 41 54.85 -19.18 -1.86
N ARG A 42 55.80 -18.89 -0.96
CA ARG A 42 56.00 -17.64 -0.20
C ARG A 42 56.90 -16.69 -0.99
N VAL A 43 56.70 -15.37 -0.86
CA VAL A 43 57.77 -14.35 -1.03
C VAL A 43 57.54 -13.22 -0.02
N PHE A 44 58.62 -12.81 0.66
CA PHE A 44 58.78 -11.73 1.65
C PHE A 44 59.68 -10.63 1.05
N LEU A 45 59.48 -9.35 1.39
CA LEU A 45 60.49 -8.29 1.73
C LEU A 45 59.78 -6.91 1.76
N GLN A 46 59.61 -6.25 2.92
CA GLN A 46 60.47 -5.25 3.61
C GLN A 46 60.58 -3.85 2.98
N GLY A 47 60.46 -2.81 3.81
CA GLY A 47 61.17 -1.53 3.64
C GLY A 47 60.48 -0.26 4.16
N LEU A 48 60.86 0.22 5.35
CA LEU A 48 60.55 1.53 5.96
C LEU A 48 61.20 2.72 5.21
N LEU A 49 60.61 3.94 5.30
CA LEU A 49 61.30 5.18 5.77
C LEU A 49 60.36 6.41 5.83
N ALA A 50 60.52 7.20 6.89
CA ALA A 50 59.85 8.47 7.18
C ALA A 50 60.74 9.68 6.81
N THR A 51 60.17 10.89 6.61
CA THR A 51 60.54 12.19 7.25
C THR A 51 60.04 13.46 6.51
N MET A 52 59.40 14.35 7.29
CA MET A 52 59.55 15.83 7.46
C MET A 52 59.41 16.89 6.32
N SER A 53 58.30 17.65 6.42
CA SER A 53 58.06 19.12 6.52
C SER A 53 58.81 20.25 5.77
N ILE A 54 58.02 21.35 5.60
CA ILE A 54 58.31 22.79 5.28
C ILE A 54 58.15 23.14 3.78
N GLY A 55 57.37 24.10 3.28
CA GLY A 55 56.57 25.21 3.80
C GLY A 55 56.69 26.39 2.82
N THR A 56 55.59 27.05 2.41
CA THR A 56 55.51 28.51 2.11
C THR A 56 54.10 28.91 1.65
N ALA A 57 53.57 29.93 2.32
CA ALA A 57 52.32 30.60 2.01
C ALA A 57 52.52 31.73 1.00
N LEU A 58 51.60 31.88 0.05
CA LEU A 58 51.33 33.13 -0.64
C LEU A 58 49.86 33.48 -0.42
N ALA A 59 49.62 34.49 0.40
CA ALA A 59 48.34 35.17 0.44
C ALA A 59 48.37 36.31 -0.58
N SER A 60 47.32 36.41 -1.41
CA SER A 60 46.94 37.66 -2.06
C SER A 60 45.43 37.85 -1.96
N PRO A 61 44.96 39.10 -1.82
CA PRO A 61 43.65 39.40 -1.29
C PRO A 61 42.58 39.55 -2.38
N LYS A 62 41.40 39.11 -1.98
CA LYS A 62 40.03 39.48 -2.38
C LYS A 62 39.84 40.43 -3.56
N GLY A 63 39.04 39.95 -4.51
CA GLY A 63 38.20 40.81 -5.34
C GLY A 63 37.23 39.99 -6.19
N THR A 64 36.00 39.78 -5.71
CA THR A 64 34.84 39.61 -6.59
C THR A 64 33.63 40.29 -5.94
N ALA A 65 33.21 41.38 -6.57
CA ALA A 65 31.88 41.91 -6.44
C ALA A 65 30.88 40.85 -6.94
N GLY A 66 30.15 40.25 -6.02
CA GLY A 66 29.00 39.40 -6.28
C GLY A 66 27.92 39.81 -5.30
N LEU A 67 26.69 39.94 -5.77
CA LEU A 67 25.52 40.22 -4.95
C LEU A 67 25.51 39.27 -3.73
N ASP A 68 25.72 39.82 -2.54
CA ASP A 68 25.87 39.06 -1.29
C ASP A 68 24.47 38.63 -0.80
N TYR A 69 23.88 37.67 -1.51
CA TYR A 69 22.72 36.96 -1.02
C TYR A 69 23.23 35.85 -0.09
N PRO A 70 22.88 35.87 1.21
CA PRO A 70 23.22 34.76 2.10
C PRO A 70 22.68 33.49 1.47
N SER A 71 23.59 32.55 1.16
CA SER A 71 23.26 31.35 0.40
C SER A 71 22.09 30.63 1.06
N ALA A 72 21.17 30.09 0.25
CA ALA A 72 20.04 29.28 0.75
C ALA A 72 20.47 28.02 1.53
N TRP A 73 21.78 27.75 1.55
CA TRP A 73 22.41 26.61 2.19
C TRP A 73 23.15 26.96 3.50
N MET A 74 23.14 28.24 3.92
CA MET A 74 23.63 28.62 5.25
C MET A 74 22.56 28.37 6.31
N CYS A 75 22.94 27.65 7.36
CA CYS A 75 22.10 27.44 8.52
C CYS A 75 22.08 28.72 9.38
N ASP A 76 21.03 29.52 9.21
CA ASP A 76 20.71 30.67 10.05
C ASP A 76 19.52 30.30 10.95
N GLN A 77 19.55 30.69 12.23
CA GLN A 77 18.48 30.40 13.18
C GLN A 77 17.13 31.01 12.77
N PHE A 78 17.14 32.03 11.91
CA PHE A 78 15.92 32.72 11.46
C PHE A 78 15.24 32.10 10.23
N LYS A 79 15.86 31.12 9.55
CA LYS A 79 15.26 30.42 8.39
C LYS A 79 15.28 28.92 8.61
N PHE A 80 14.08 28.32 8.62
CA PHE A 80 13.95 26.87 8.69
C PHE A 80 14.53 26.21 7.43
N ASN A 81 15.55 25.36 7.62
CA ASN A 81 16.21 24.63 6.55
C ASN A 81 16.24 23.14 6.92
N TRP A 82 15.71 22.28 6.06
CA TRP A 82 15.44 20.86 6.36
C TRP A 82 16.69 20.03 6.68
N TYR A 83 17.87 20.53 6.34
CA TYR A 83 19.17 19.85 6.51
C TYR A 83 20.01 20.42 7.65
N CYS A 84 19.50 21.40 8.39
CA CYS A 84 20.21 22.04 9.48
C CYS A 84 19.66 21.51 10.81
N ASP A 85 20.45 20.68 11.48
CA ASP A 85 20.20 20.32 12.88
C ASP A 85 20.64 21.50 13.76
N VAL A 86 19.74 22.45 14.00
CA VAL A 86 19.99 23.55 14.93
C VAL A 86 19.87 22.98 16.35
N GLU A 87 21.00 22.81 17.02
CA GLU A 87 21.00 22.47 18.45
C GLU A 87 20.26 23.59 19.21
N PRO A 88 19.22 23.25 19.99
CA PRO A 88 18.51 24.25 20.77
C PRO A 88 19.47 24.84 21.81
N VAL A 89 19.59 26.17 21.81
CA VAL A 89 20.34 26.89 22.86
C VAL A 89 19.71 26.52 24.22
N PRO A 90 20.49 26.05 25.19
CA PRO A 90 19.97 25.72 26.50
C PRO A 90 19.34 26.98 27.15
N PRO A 91 18.13 26.90 27.72
CA PRO A 91 17.57 28.02 28.47
C PRO A 91 18.42 28.33 29.69
N ASP A 92 18.67 29.63 29.92
CA ASP A 92 19.45 30.15 31.04
C ASP A 92 18.92 29.61 32.38
N GLU A 93 19.74 28.80 33.06
CA GLU A 93 19.41 28.12 34.31
C GLU A 93 19.53 29.08 35.49
N GLN A 94 18.50 29.89 35.77
CA GLN A 94 18.39 30.55 37.08
C GLN A 94 16.98 31.07 37.39
N GLN A 95 16.02 30.16 37.50
CA GLN A 95 14.87 30.37 38.39
C GLN A 95 14.54 29.07 39.12
N SER A 96 14.77 29.08 40.43
CA SER A 96 14.35 28.07 41.39
C SER A 96 12.86 27.76 41.21
N ARG A 97 12.55 26.61 40.62
CA ARG A 97 11.16 26.12 40.54
C ARG A 97 10.75 25.67 41.94
N PRO A 98 9.59 26.13 42.45
CA PRO A 98 8.96 25.52 43.61
C PRO A 98 8.80 24.03 43.32
N ILE A 99 8.94 23.18 44.35
CA ILE A 99 8.54 21.78 44.27
C ILE A 99 7.02 21.78 44.08
N GLU A 100 6.59 21.86 42.82
CA GLU A 100 5.21 21.63 42.45
C GLU A 100 4.89 20.19 42.84
N ALA A 101 3.97 20.04 43.78
CA ALA A 101 3.38 18.76 44.12
C ALA A 101 2.98 18.08 42.81
N ARG A 102 3.66 16.99 42.46
CA ARG A 102 3.40 16.23 41.23
C ARG A 102 1.90 15.94 41.20
N LYS A 103 1.19 16.53 40.23
CA LYS A 103 -0.21 16.19 39.97
C LYS A 103 -0.30 14.67 39.82
N ALA A 104 -1.26 14.06 40.50
CA ALA A 104 -1.49 12.62 40.37
C ALA A 104 -1.76 12.32 38.90
N LYS A 105 -1.00 11.36 38.34
CA LYS A 105 -1.16 10.94 36.94
C LYS A 105 -2.56 10.38 36.73
N THR A 106 -3.12 10.62 35.56
CA THR A 106 -4.36 9.97 35.14
C THR A 106 -4.15 8.46 34.96
N ARG A 107 -5.24 7.69 34.96
CA ARG A 107 -5.17 6.24 34.78
C ARG A 107 -4.56 5.87 33.42
N GLU A 108 -4.87 6.68 32.41
CA GLU A 108 -4.39 6.55 31.04
C GLU A 108 -2.89 6.79 30.97
N GLU A 109 -2.39 7.87 31.59
CA GLU A 109 -0.96 8.17 31.64
C GLU A 109 -0.14 7.10 32.37
N ASP A 110 -0.67 6.58 33.49
CA ASP A 110 -0.04 5.46 34.20
C ASP A 110 -0.01 4.17 33.37
N ALA A 111 -1.08 3.87 32.63
CA ALA A 111 -1.12 2.72 31.73
C ALA A 111 -0.12 2.86 30.57
N LEU A 112 0.04 4.08 30.02
CA LEU A 112 1.02 4.37 28.97
C LEU A 112 2.45 4.17 29.48
N GLU A 113 2.79 4.73 30.66
CA GLU A 113 4.13 4.56 31.24
C GLU A 113 4.48 3.09 31.49
N ARG A 114 3.53 2.30 32.01
CA ARG A 114 3.70 0.86 32.20
C ARG A 114 3.92 0.12 30.89
N LEU A 115 3.15 0.44 29.85
CA LEU A 115 3.29 -0.17 28.53
C LEU A 115 4.66 0.17 27.90
N GLU A 116 5.08 1.43 27.97
CA GLU A 116 6.36 1.89 27.46
C GLU A 116 7.55 1.25 28.19
N ALA A 117 7.46 1.10 29.52
CA ALA A 117 8.48 0.40 30.30
C ALA A 117 8.63 -1.06 29.82
N TRP A 118 7.52 -1.75 29.58
CA TRP A 118 7.53 -3.12 29.08
C TRP A 118 8.06 -3.24 27.65
N GLN A 119 7.69 -2.30 26.76
CA GLN A 119 8.26 -2.22 25.41
C GLN A 119 9.78 -2.00 25.43
N ARG A 120 10.28 -1.14 26.33
CA ARG A 120 11.72 -0.90 26.52
C ARG A 120 12.45 -2.14 27.01
N ASP A 121 11.88 -2.86 27.98
CA ASP A 121 12.44 -4.11 28.49
C ASP A 121 12.55 -5.18 27.39
N LEU A 122 11.47 -5.41 26.63
CA LEU A 122 11.47 -6.36 25.51
C LEU A 122 12.51 -5.98 24.45
N LYS A 123 12.60 -4.69 24.11
CA LYS A 123 13.59 -4.16 23.16
C LYS A 123 15.02 -4.37 23.66
N ALA A 124 15.28 -4.15 24.95
CA ALA A 124 16.59 -4.36 25.56
C ALA A 124 16.99 -5.84 25.53
N LYS A 125 16.11 -6.75 25.96
CA LYS A 125 16.33 -8.21 25.89
C LYS A 125 16.58 -8.68 24.46
N ARG A 126 15.81 -8.15 23.49
CA ARG A 126 16.03 -8.42 22.07
C ARG A 126 17.41 -7.96 21.61
N ALA A 127 17.81 -6.74 21.95
CA ALA A 127 19.10 -6.19 21.56
C ALA A 127 20.26 -7.05 22.10
N ILE A 128 20.23 -7.42 23.38
CA ILE A 128 21.25 -8.29 24.00
C ILE A 128 21.25 -9.66 23.33
N SER A 129 20.08 -10.26 23.04
CA SER A 129 20.02 -11.58 22.37
C SER A 129 20.62 -11.57 20.95
N ILE A 130 20.60 -10.43 20.25
CA ILE A 130 21.17 -10.27 18.90
C ILE A 130 22.67 -9.98 18.96
N LEU A 131 23.10 -9.08 19.86
CA LEU A 131 24.49 -8.66 19.97
C LEU A 131 25.35 -9.74 20.66
N GLU A 132 24.77 -10.46 21.63
CA GLU A 132 25.43 -11.48 22.45
C GLU A 132 24.59 -12.77 22.50
N PRO A 133 24.66 -13.62 21.47
CA PRO A 133 23.79 -14.79 21.32
C PRO A 133 24.21 -15.95 22.24
N THR A 134 23.94 -15.84 23.53
CA THR A 134 24.08 -16.93 24.52
C THR A 134 22.73 -17.65 24.75
N PRO A 135 22.74 -18.93 25.15
CA PRO A 135 21.50 -19.65 25.48
C PRO A 135 20.63 -18.92 26.51
N GLU A 136 21.26 -18.28 27.50
CA GLU A 136 20.58 -17.53 28.57
C GLU A 136 19.92 -16.25 28.05
N ASN A 137 20.63 -15.48 27.22
CA ASN A 137 20.11 -14.22 26.65
C ASN A 137 18.96 -14.48 25.68
N VAL A 138 19.07 -15.52 24.87
CA VAL A 138 18.01 -15.94 23.95
C VAL A 138 16.80 -16.45 24.73
N LYS A 139 17.01 -17.26 25.79
CA LYS A 139 15.93 -17.71 26.67
C LYS A 139 15.18 -16.54 27.32
N ALA A 140 15.91 -15.56 27.87
CA ALA A 140 15.32 -14.39 28.52
C ALA A 140 14.45 -13.57 27.54
N TYR A 141 14.88 -13.46 26.28
CA TYR A 141 14.08 -12.83 25.24
C TYR A 141 12.83 -13.66 24.88
N ILE A 142 12.96 -14.98 24.72
CA ILE A 142 11.82 -15.89 24.43
C ILE A 142 10.76 -15.78 25.52
N GLU A 143 11.14 -15.82 26.80
CA GLU A 143 10.21 -15.70 27.92
C GLU A 143 9.47 -14.34 27.92
N ALA A 144 10.18 -13.25 27.63
CA ALA A 144 9.57 -11.93 27.51
C ALA A 144 8.63 -11.82 26.29
N GLN A 145 9.00 -12.41 25.15
CA GLN A 145 8.15 -12.46 23.95
C GLN A 145 6.88 -13.31 24.18
N GLU A 146 7.00 -14.41 24.93
CA GLU A 146 5.87 -15.26 25.30
C GLU A 146 4.85 -14.48 26.15
N GLN A 147 5.32 -13.73 27.16
CA GLN A 147 4.44 -12.86 27.96
C GLN A 147 3.71 -11.81 27.11
N LEU A 148 4.39 -11.23 26.12
CA LEU A 148 3.76 -10.32 25.16
C LEU A 148 2.65 -11.01 24.37
N THR A 149 2.96 -12.20 23.86
CA THR A 149 2.03 -13.00 23.06
C THR A 149 0.79 -13.40 23.86
N GLN A 150 0.97 -13.80 25.12
CA GLN A 150 -0.14 -14.15 26.02
C GLN A 150 -1.04 -12.93 26.32
N THR A 151 -0.43 -11.78 26.60
CA THR A 151 -1.18 -10.53 26.85
C THR A 151 -1.95 -10.09 25.60
N ALA A 152 -1.33 -10.16 24.42
CA ALA A 152 -1.99 -9.85 23.15
C ALA A 152 -3.15 -10.82 22.85
N SER A 153 -2.99 -12.10 23.21
CA SER A 153 -4.04 -13.11 23.06
C SER A 153 -5.24 -12.81 23.96
N LEU A 154 -4.99 -12.45 25.23
CA LEU A 154 -6.04 -12.03 26.16
C LEU A 154 -6.77 -10.78 25.66
N TYR A 155 -6.01 -9.76 25.24
CA TYR A 155 -6.58 -8.54 24.67
C TYR A 155 -7.47 -8.82 23.45
N SER A 156 -7.02 -9.69 22.54
CA SER A 156 -7.77 -10.08 21.35
C SER A 156 -9.09 -10.79 21.70
N ASP A 157 -9.09 -11.66 22.71
CA ASP A 157 -10.32 -12.32 23.18
C ASP A 157 -11.31 -11.32 23.78
N VAL A 158 -10.82 -10.42 24.63
CA VAL A 158 -11.64 -9.36 25.23
C VAL A 158 -12.20 -8.43 24.15
N TRP A 159 -11.37 -7.97 23.21
CA TRP A 159 -11.78 -7.12 22.09
C TRP A 159 -12.91 -7.77 21.29
N ARG A 160 -12.74 -9.04 20.90
CA ARG A 160 -13.75 -9.77 20.14
C ARG A 160 -15.08 -9.86 20.89
N ARG A 161 -15.06 -10.14 22.19
CA ARG A 161 -16.28 -10.17 23.02
C ARG A 161 -16.93 -8.80 23.13
N VAL A 162 -16.15 -7.74 23.26
CA VAL A 162 -16.66 -6.36 23.27
C VAL A 162 -17.37 -6.06 21.94
N VAL A 163 -16.76 -6.36 20.80
CA VAL A 163 -17.39 -6.17 19.47
C VAL A 163 -18.68 -6.98 19.34
N TRP A 164 -18.74 -8.21 19.87
CA TRP A 164 -19.95 -9.04 19.83
C TRP A 164 -21.10 -8.50 20.69
N GLN A 165 -20.78 -7.89 21.83
CA GLN A 165 -21.78 -7.31 22.72
C GLN A 165 -22.21 -5.89 22.30
N ASN A 166 -21.44 -5.24 21.42
CA ASN A 166 -21.66 -3.86 20.98
C ASN A 166 -21.71 -3.81 19.44
N PRO A 167 -22.87 -4.11 18.82
CA PRO A 167 -23.02 -4.21 17.37
C PRO A 167 -22.60 -2.96 16.59
N GLU A 168 -22.70 -1.78 17.19
CA GLU A 168 -22.28 -0.50 16.61
C GLU A 168 -20.77 -0.40 16.36
N LEU A 169 -19.97 -1.19 17.10
CA LEU A 169 -18.52 -1.29 16.90
C LEU A 169 -18.14 -2.32 15.83
N ASN A 170 -19.10 -3.12 15.35
CA ASN A 170 -18.84 -4.18 14.39
C ASN A 170 -18.79 -3.65 12.95
N TYR A 171 -17.57 -3.42 12.45
CA TYR A 171 -17.34 -3.01 11.07
C TYR A 171 -17.76 -4.09 10.04
N GLU A 172 -17.92 -5.35 10.42
CA GLU A 172 -18.37 -6.41 9.49
C GLU A 172 -19.79 -6.18 8.97
N LEU A 173 -20.61 -5.39 9.69
CA LEU A 173 -21.92 -4.96 9.21
C LEU A 173 -21.84 -4.06 7.98
N LYS A 174 -20.71 -3.34 7.84
CA LYS A 174 -20.38 -2.48 6.70
C LYS A 174 -19.61 -3.24 5.63
N ARG A 175 -18.64 -4.06 6.03
CA ARG A 175 -17.75 -4.83 5.15
C ARG A 175 -17.63 -6.27 5.63
N PRO A 176 -18.43 -7.20 5.09
CA PRO A 176 -18.51 -8.55 5.63
C PRO A 176 -17.23 -9.35 5.41
N ALA A 177 -16.83 -10.13 6.43
CA ALA A 177 -15.74 -11.11 6.35
C ALA A 177 -16.25 -12.55 6.17
N ASN A 178 -17.52 -12.82 6.48
CA ASN A 178 -18.11 -14.15 6.33
C ASN A 178 -18.44 -14.44 4.85
N ASN A 179 -17.99 -15.58 4.33
CA ASN A 179 -18.21 -15.99 2.93
C ASN A 179 -19.68 -15.93 2.46
N ALA A 180 -20.64 -16.32 3.31
CA ALA A 180 -22.06 -16.27 2.98
C ALA A 180 -22.59 -14.83 2.89
N ALA A 181 -22.06 -13.94 3.74
CA ALA A 181 -22.38 -12.52 3.69
C ALA A 181 -21.67 -11.81 2.52
N ILE A 182 -20.45 -12.22 2.18
CA ILE A 182 -19.67 -11.67 1.06
C ILE A 182 -20.40 -11.89 -0.27
N SER A 183 -20.95 -13.08 -0.53
CA SER A 183 -21.68 -13.36 -1.77
C SER A 183 -22.94 -12.50 -1.91
N THR A 184 -23.67 -12.32 -0.81
CA THR A 184 -24.87 -11.47 -0.74
C THR A 184 -24.49 -10.01 -0.93
N TYR A 185 -23.47 -9.51 -0.23
CA TYR A 185 -22.94 -8.15 -0.35
C TYR A 185 -22.52 -7.85 -1.79
N THR A 186 -21.71 -8.74 -2.38
CA THR A 186 -21.22 -8.59 -3.76
C THR A 186 -22.37 -8.60 -4.77
N SER A 187 -23.40 -9.42 -4.56
CA SER A 187 -24.57 -9.47 -5.45
C SER A 187 -25.39 -8.19 -5.37
N ASN A 188 -25.61 -7.68 -4.15
CA ASN A 188 -26.31 -6.40 -3.93
C ASN A 188 -25.54 -5.23 -4.56
N ARG A 189 -24.21 -5.22 -4.39
CA ARG A 189 -23.29 -4.25 -5.00
C ARG A 189 -23.39 -4.25 -6.52
N LYS A 190 -23.25 -5.43 -7.15
CA LYS A 190 -23.41 -5.57 -8.60
C LYS A 190 -24.79 -5.15 -9.10
N SER A 191 -25.85 -5.44 -8.35
CA SER A 191 -27.19 -4.97 -8.70
C SER A 191 -27.33 -3.44 -8.59
N ALA A 192 -26.69 -2.81 -7.60
CA ALA A 192 -26.68 -1.36 -7.46
C ALA A 192 -25.91 -0.71 -8.61
N GLU A 193 -24.70 -1.20 -8.91
CA GLU A 193 -23.89 -0.78 -10.05
C GLU A 193 -24.66 -0.88 -11.37
N LYS A 194 -25.34 -2.01 -11.61
CA LYS A 194 -26.15 -2.19 -12.82
C LYS A 194 -27.29 -1.17 -12.92
N ARG A 195 -28.05 -0.95 -11.83
CA ARG A 195 -29.15 0.04 -11.83
C ARG A 195 -28.64 1.44 -12.11
N THR A 196 -27.54 1.82 -11.47
CA THR A 196 -26.86 3.09 -11.73
C THR A 196 -26.48 3.21 -13.21
N LEU A 197 -25.87 2.18 -13.82
CA LEU A 197 -25.53 2.22 -15.24
C LEU A 197 -26.77 2.39 -16.13
N ASP A 198 -27.84 1.64 -15.87
CA ASP A 198 -29.09 1.72 -16.64
C ASP A 198 -29.69 3.14 -16.62
N GLU A 199 -29.55 3.85 -15.49
CA GLU A 199 -29.96 5.25 -15.36
C GLU A 199 -29.01 6.21 -16.09
N LEU A 200 -27.70 6.01 -15.94
CA LEU A 200 -26.67 6.89 -16.51
C LEU A 200 -26.59 6.80 -18.03
N ASN A 201 -26.84 5.64 -18.64
CA ASN A 201 -26.73 5.42 -20.09
C ASN A 201 -27.55 6.40 -20.96
N LYS A 202 -28.56 7.06 -20.38
CA LYS A 202 -29.38 8.07 -21.07
C LYS A 202 -28.65 9.40 -21.27
N GLU A 203 -27.70 9.71 -20.41
CA GLU A 203 -27.07 11.03 -20.31
C GLU A 203 -25.55 10.97 -20.35
N TRP A 204 -24.96 9.81 -20.08
CA TRP A 204 -23.53 9.62 -19.96
C TRP A 204 -22.99 8.72 -21.07
N GLY A 205 -21.78 9.03 -21.55
CA GLY A 205 -21.03 8.21 -22.49
C GLY A 205 -19.54 8.26 -22.20
N ILE A 206 -18.79 7.28 -22.72
CA ILE A 206 -17.34 7.18 -22.55
C ILE A 206 -16.66 7.69 -23.81
N PHE A 207 -15.89 8.77 -23.70
CA PHE A 207 -14.92 9.15 -24.71
C PHE A 207 -13.69 8.26 -24.59
N PHE A 208 -13.37 7.57 -25.68
CA PHE A 208 -12.21 6.69 -25.78
C PHE A 208 -11.18 7.34 -26.71
N PHE A 209 -10.17 7.98 -26.15
CA PHE A 209 -9.08 8.57 -26.90
C PHE A 209 -8.00 7.52 -27.18
N PHE A 210 -7.69 7.32 -28.45
CA PHE A 210 -6.79 6.26 -28.90
C PHE A 210 -5.91 6.68 -30.08
N ARG A 211 -4.91 5.84 -30.36
CA ARG A 211 -4.15 5.86 -31.61
C ARG A 211 -4.17 4.49 -32.27
N SER A 212 -4.16 4.45 -33.59
CA SER A 212 -4.17 3.20 -34.36
C SER A 212 -2.88 2.39 -34.24
N ASP A 213 -1.75 3.04 -33.94
CA ASP A 213 -0.45 2.40 -33.73
C ASP A 213 -0.18 1.98 -32.27
N CYS A 214 -1.12 2.20 -31.35
CA CYS A 214 -0.94 1.90 -29.94
C CYS A 214 -1.42 0.47 -29.58
N PRO A 215 -0.54 -0.46 -29.18
CA PRO A 215 -0.92 -1.84 -28.88
C PRO A 215 -1.90 -1.96 -27.69
N TYR A 216 -1.81 -1.05 -26.72
CA TYR A 216 -2.73 -1.00 -25.59
C TYR A 216 -4.14 -0.52 -25.99
N CYS A 217 -4.25 0.34 -27.02
CA CYS A 217 -5.53 0.74 -27.59
C CYS A 217 -6.24 -0.44 -28.25
N HIS A 218 -5.50 -1.26 -29.02
CA HIS A 218 -6.03 -2.53 -29.55
C HIS A 218 -6.47 -3.48 -28.44
N ARG A 219 -5.72 -3.53 -27.32
CA ARG A 219 -6.04 -4.46 -26.22
C ARG A 219 -7.32 -4.09 -25.47
N ILE A 220 -7.60 -2.81 -25.25
CA ILE A 220 -8.78 -2.36 -24.51
C ILE A 220 -10.06 -2.29 -25.37
N SER A 221 -9.92 -2.16 -26.69
CA SER A 221 -11.06 -1.96 -27.60
C SER A 221 -12.12 -3.06 -27.53
N PRO A 222 -11.78 -4.37 -27.48
CA PRO A 222 -12.75 -5.44 -27.26
C PRO A 222 -13.51 -5.30 -25.93
N THR A 223 -12.85 -4.85 -24.88
CA THR A 223 -13.47 -4.63 -23.55
C THR A 223 -14.51 -3.52 -23.61
N LEU A 224 -14.20 -2.41 -24.28
CA LEU A 224 -15.15 -1.29 -24.45
C LEU A 224 -16.32 -1.68 -25.35
N LYS A 225 -16.06 -2.46 -26.39
CA LYS A 225 -17.13 -3.02 -27.24
C LYS A 225 -18.03 -3.95 -26.43
N PHE A 226 -17.47 -4.85 -25.63
CA PHE A 226 -18.24 -5.71 -24.73
C PHE A 226 -19.12 -4.91 -23.76
N LEU A 227 -18.59 -3.83 -23.18
CA LEU A 227 -19.36 -2.94 -22.31
C LEU A 227 -20.51 -2.26 -23.04
N SER A 228 -20.26 -1.74 -24.23
CA SER A 228 -21.29 -1.14 -25.09
C SER A 228 -22.38 -2.14 -25.43
N ASP A 229 -22.02 -3.35 -25.86
CA ASP A 229 -22.97 -4.36 -26.32
C ASP A 229 -23.76 -4.98 -25.15
N THR A 230 -23.15 -5.16 -23.98
CA THR A 230 -23.76 -5.86 -22.83
C THR A 230 -24.55 -4.91 -21.92
N TYR A 231 -24.04 -3.70 -21.70
CA TYR A 231 -24.61 -2.74 -20.75
C TYR A 231 -25.23 -1.52 -21.43
N GLY A 232 -25.16 -1.39 -22.76
CA GLY A 232 -25.72 -0.24 -23.48
C GLY A 232 -24.96 1.06 -23.27
N ILE A 233 -23.72 1.00 -22.77
CA ILE A 233 -22.88 2.17 -22.53
C ILE A 233 -22.45 2.76 -23.88
N THR A 234 -22.78 4.02 -24.13
CA THR A 234 -22.35 4.69 -25.37
C THR A 234 -20.86 4.99 -25.31
N VAL A 235 -20.09 4.45 -26.25
CA VAL A 235 -18.65 4.72 -26.39
C VAL A 235 -18.41 5.60 -27.61
N PHE A 236 -17.77 6.75 -27.42
CA PHE A 236 -17.36 7.70 -28.44
C PHE A 236 -15.86 7.53 -28.73
N PRO A 237 -15.48 6.76 -29.76
CA PRO A 237 -14.09 6.59 -30.14
C PRO A 237 -13.53 7.88 -30.77
N VAL A 238 -12.45 8.41 -30.21
CA VAL A 238 -11.73 9.60 -30.68
C VAL A 238 -10.31 9.22 -31.07
N SER A 239 -10.01 9.32 -32.37
CA SER A 239 -8.71 9.00 -32.94
C SER A 239 -7.81 10.24 -32.94
N VAL A 240 -6.66 10.13 -32.26
CA VAL A 240 -5.66 11.21 -32.17
C VAL A 240 -4.82 11.28 -33.45
N ASP A 241 -4.53 10.13 -34.06
CA ASP A 241 -3.75 10.01 -35.30
C ASP A 241 -4.63 9.96 -36.57
N GLY A 242 -5.95 9.90 -36.42
CA GLY A 242 -6.90 9.76 -37.52
C GLY A 242 -7.05 8.33 -38.05
N GLY A 243 -6.36 7.36 -37.46
CA GLY A 243 -6.51 5.95 -37.78
C GLY A 243 -7.72 5.30 -37.10
N VAL A 244 -7.95 4.02 -37.41
CA VAL A 244 -9.12 3.24 -36.95
C VAL A 244 -8.69 2.02 -36.14
N LEU A 245 -9.62 1.42 -35.38
CA LEU A 245 -9.44 0.14 -34.70
C LEU A 245 -10.51 -0.86 -35.17
N PRO A 246 -10.26 -2.17 -35.13
CA PRO A 246 -11.21 -3.18 -35.61
C PRO A 246 -12.60 -3.07 -34.96
N GLU A 247 -12.66 -2.82 -33.65
CA GLU A 247 -13.90 -2.70 -32.90
C GLU A 247 -14.58 -1.33 -33.09
N PHE A 248 -13.84 -0.34 -33.59
CA PHE A 248 -14.28 1.04 -33.79
C PHE A 248 -13.89 1.53 -35.20
N PRO A 249 -14.58 1.07 -36.26
CA PRO A 249 -14.21 1.37 -37.65
C PRO A 249 -14.49 2.82 -38.06
N ASN A 250 -15.40 3.51 -37.36
CA ASN A 250 -15.83 4.88 -37.67
C ASN A 250 -15.52 5.86 -36.50
N PRO A 251 -14.25 6.08 -36.15
CA PRO A 251 -13.90 7.00 -35.06
C PRO A 251 -14.07 8.46 -35.48
N GLN A 252 -14.34 9.31 -34.50
CA GLN A 252 -14.24 10.76 -34.70
C GLN A 252 -12.76 11.17 -34.63
N ARG A 253 -12.35 12.10 -35.49
CA ARG A 253 -11.00 12.67 -35.40
C ARG A 253 -10.94 13.66 -34.23
N ASP A 254 -9.83 13.68 -33.50
CA ASP A 254 -9.63 14.70 -32.47
C ASP A 254 -9.76 16.12 -33.05
N ASN A 255 -10.47 16.96 -32.31
CA ASN A 255 -10.77 18.36 -32.65
C ASN A 255 -10.12 19.34 -31.65
N GLY A 256 -9.02 18.92 -31.01
CA GLY A 256 -8.34 19.67 -29.95
C GLY A 256 -8.85 19.35 -28.53
N MET A 257 -9.63 18.28 -28.35
CA MET A 257 -10.04 17.82 -27.02
C MET A 257 -8.86 17.25 -26.24
N VAL A 258 -7.93 16.56 -26.92
CA VAL A 258 -6.72 16.00 -26.31
C VAL A 258 -5.90 17.08 -25.61
N GLU A 259 -5.65 18.20 -26.30
CA GLU A 259 -4.88 19.32 -25.76
C GLU A 259 -5.61 20.00 -24.60
N LYS A 260 -6.92 20.28 -24.75
CA LYS A 260 -7.74 20.93 -23.71
C LYS A 260 -7.85 20.12 -22.43
N LEU A 261 -7.89 18.79 -22.53
CA LEU A 261 -8.01 17.89 -21.39
C LEU A 261 -6.63 17.49 -20.82
N GLY A 262 -5.52 17.98 -21.39
CA GLY A 262 -4.17 17.59 -20.96
C GLY A 262 -3.89 16.10 -21.13
N ILE A 263 -4.45 15.48 -22.16
CA ILE A 263 -4.28 14.04 -22.42
C ILE A 263 -2.92 13.83 -23.09
N HIS A 264 -1.95 13.37 -22.31
CA HIS A 264 -0.59 13.10 -22.80
C HIS A 264 -0.35 11.63 -23.18
N GLN A 265 -1.24 10.72 -22.76
CA GLN A 265 -1.07 9.28 -22.93
C GLN A 265 -2.38 8.64 -23.39
N VAL A 266 -2.28 7.66 -24.30
CA VAL A 266 -3.39 6.84 -24.77
C VAL A 266 -3.12 5.36 -24.50
N PRO A 267 -4.14 4.50 -24.26
CA PRO A 267 -5.58 4.81 -24.27
C PRO A 267 -6.01 5.66 -23.07
N MET A 268 -6.92 6.60 -23.28
CA MET A 268 -7.53 7.42 -22.22
C MET A 268 -9.05 7.34 -22.30
N LEU A 269 -9.68 7.03 -21.17
CA LEU A 269 -11.13 6.98 -21.02
C LEU A 269 -11.60 8.19 -20.22
N VAL A 270 -12.57 8.92 -20.76
CA VAL A 270 -13.21 10.06 -20.08
C VAL A 270 -14.71 9.86 -20.11
N LEU A 271 -15.34 9.89 -18.94
CA LEU A 271 -16.79 9.85 -18.82
C LEU A 271 -17.35 11.25 -19.06
N GLY A 272 -18.23 11.40 -20.05
CA GLY A 272 -18.87 12.65 -20.38
C GLY A 272 -20.37 12.61 -20.18
N ASN A 273 -20.93 13.65 -19.57
CA ASN A 273 -22.37 13.84 -19.46
C ASN A 273 -22.86 14.85 -20.52
N ILE A 274 -23.92 14.51 -21.24
CA ILE A 274 -24.45 15.28 -22.36
C ILE A 274 -25.24 16.50 -21.89
N LYS A 275 -25.90 16.43 -20.72
CA LYS A 275 -26.74 17.50 -20.18
C LYS A 275 -25.92 18.63 -19.57
N ASP A 276 -24.98 18.30 -18.68
CA ASP A 276 -24.19 19.28 -17.94
C ASP A 276 -22.78 19.49 -18.51
N LYS A 277 -22.41 18.72 -19.55
CA LYS A 277 -21.11 18.78 -20.23
C LYS A 277 -19.91 18.52 -19.31
N ARG A 278 -20.13 17.87 -18.16
CA ARG A 278 -19.04 17.45 -17.28
C ARG A 278 -18.23 16.33 -17.94
N LEU A 279 -16.92 16.41 -17.79
CA LEU A 279 -15.96 15.43 -18.25
C LEU A 279 -15.15 14.94 -17.05
N ILE A 280 -15.18 13.64 -16.79
CA ILE A 280 -14.53 13.01 -15.64
C ILE A 280 -13.55 11.96 -16.18
N PRO A 281 -12.24 12.12 -15.95
CA PRO A 281 -11.26 11.08 -16.29
C PRO A 281 -11.60 9.75 -15.60
N LEU A 282 -11.81 8.69 -16.38
CA LEU A 282 -12.07 7.35 -15.84
C LEU A 282 -10.80 6.54 -15.70
N SER A 283 -9.96 6.48 -16.73
CA SER A 283 -8.76 5.64 -16.74
C SER A 283 -7.75 6.10 -17.76
N SER A 284 -6.47 6.04 -17.39
CA SER A 284 -5.34 6.06 -18.30
C SER A 284 -4.77 4.64 -18.41
N GLY A 285 -4.79 4.05 -19.60
CA GLY A 285 -4.30 2.69 -19.85
C GLY A 285 -5.39 1.62 -19.89
N VAL A 286 -4.94 0.37 -20.02
CA VAL A 286 -5.82 -0.82 -20.12
C VAL A 286 -6.47 -1.09 -18.77
N ILE A 287 -7.77 -1.34 -18.78
CA ILE A 287 -8.59 -1.57 -17.59
C ILE A 287 -9.65 -2.64 -17.88
N SER A 288 -10.08 -3.38 -16.85
CA SER A 288 -11.11 -4.41 -17.01
C SER A 288 -12.51 -3.80 -17.16
N ALA A 289 -13.45 -4.57 -17.73
CA ALA A 289 -14.84 -4.13 -17.83
C ALA A 289 -15.45 -3.82 -16.44
N GLN A 290 -15.12 -4.63 -15.43
CA GLN A 290 -15.62 -4.46 -14.07
C GLN A 290 -15.09 -3.17 -13.44
N ASP A 291 -13.80 -2.86 -13.62
CA ASP A 291 -13.24 -1.63 -13.03
C ASP A 291 -13.80 -0.37 -13.71
N VAL A 292 -14.13 -0.41 -15.02
CA VAL A 292 -14.82 0.70 -15.69
C VAL A 292 -16.18 0.95 -15.06
N ILE A 293 -16.95 -0.12 -14.84
CA ILE A 293 -18.27 -0.05 -14.19
C ILE A 293 -18.15 0.49 -12.77
N GLU A 294 -17.22 -0.05 -11.98
CA GLU A 294 -16.99 0.37 -10.60
C GLU A 294 -16.60 1.85 -10.53
N ARG A 295 -15.69 2.32 -11.39
CA ARG A 295 -15.29 3.74 -11.42
C ARG A 295 -16.45 4.66 -11.81
N ILE A 296 -17.26 4.26 -12.79
CA ILE A 296 -18.46 5.03 -13.15
C ILE A 296 -19.40 5.13 -11.94
N TYR A 297 -19.66 4.02 -11.27
CA TYR A 297 -20.51 4.00 -10.07
C TYR A 297 -19.95 4.91 -8.97
N VAL A 298 -18.67 4.76 -8.60
CA VAL A 298 -18.03 5.53 -7.53
C VAL A 298 -18.03 7.03 -7.84
N LEU A 299 -17.68 7.42 -9.06
CA LEU A 299 -17.53 8.83 -9.45
C LEU A 299 -18.86 9.56 -9.67
N THR A 300 -19.96 8.84 -9.87
CA THR A 300 -21.28 9.44 -10.15
C THR A 300 -22.27 9.30 -8.99
N SER A 301 -22.15 8.24 -8.21
CA SER A 301 -23.18 7.82 -7.24
C SER A 301 -22.70 7.77 -5.80
N THR A 302 -21.40 8.03 -5.54
CA THR A 302 -20.86 8.02 -4.17
C THR A 302 -20.06 9.28 -3.86
N ARG A 303 -19.84 9.53 -2.57
CA ARG A 303 -18.98 10.60 -2.07
C ARG A 303 -17.77 10.05 -1.33
N PRO A 304 -16.64 10.77 -1.30
CA PRO A 304 -15.50 10.38 -0.47
C PRO A 304 -15.95 10.14 0.99
N GLY A 305 -15.62 8.95 1.52
CA GLY A 305 -16.01 8.51 2.86
C GLY A 305 -17.27 7.64 2.91
N GLU A 306 -18.03 7.55 1.83
CA GLU A 306 -19.11 6.56 1.69
C GLU A 306 -18.54 5.19 1.32
N LEU A 307 -19.25 4.14 1.74
CA LEU A 307 -18.90 2.79 1.38
C LEU A 307 -19.36 2.50 -0.05
N TYR A 308 -18.45 1.94 -0.83
CA TYR A 308 -18.69 1.33 -2.13
C TYR A 308 -18.05 -0.06 -2.15
#